data_AF-A0A6A9SJ47-F1
#
_entry.id   AF-A0A6A9SJ47-F1
#
_cell.length_a   1.000
_cell.length_b   1.000
_cell.length_c   1.000
_cell.angle_alpha   90.00
_cell.angle_beta   90.00
_cell.angle_gamma   90.00
#
_symmetry.space_group_name_H-M   'P 1'
#
loop_
_entity.id
_entity.type
_entity.pdbx_description
1 polymer ?
#
loop_
_entity_poly.entity_id
_entity_poly.type
_entity_poly.pdbx_seq_one_letter_code
_entity_poly.pdbx_strand_id
1 'polypeptide(L)'
;MSRDWDQNTVDRHINFLPSQQSKNIFHDTHYPIDRVYANYIRSPVRYDEFLTQENILESITSSKLTNDNRLFIIEGASGCGKTQLCTWLSHQLGRELESGQVDSYIALHHSQRDHSEDFFDILTEYVEIDNQVINIVELDSEKAAKALVANIRVFGDNLREFSEAEVQSLTESRQERVDLQDILANNLREYQAKYENDVDTHLELVSRDEYQLLTTEAFNNDPDWSRLDHLRSAIKEHLTGILGVESVSEKLASISEAYVEKGYRPVILCDDLPTLGVLQEQFLNYAIQPQKGHYDIVVGWSPSWYNHHVGPHTDGYYAYIKKQSRRVSSSINGRAAVFFHRRNGSALQQEVHA
;
A
#
# COMPACT_ATOMS: atom_id res chain seq x y z
N MET A 1 -8.00 16.38 42.55
CA MET A 1 -9.06 16.36 41.51
C MET A 1 -9.26 14.90 41.13
N SER A 2 -10.44 14.35 41.40
CA SER A 2 -10.80 12.97 41.06
C SER A 2 -10.75 12.82 39.53
N ARG A 3 -9.99 11.85 39.04
CA ARG A 3 -9.97 11.47 37.63
C ARG A 3 -11.11 10.48 37.42
N ASP A 4 -12.25 10.95 36.94
CA ASP A 4 -13.42 10.13 36.59
C ASP A 4 -13.15 9.37 35.28
N TRP A 5 -12.25 8.39 35.33
CA TRP A 5 -12.14 7.38 34.28
C TRP A 5 -12.95 6.18 34.74
N ASP A 6 -14.20 6.11 34.30
CA ASP A 6 -15.03 4.91 34.51
C ASP A 6 -14.71 3.84 33.44
N GLN A 7 -15.10 2.60 33.72
CA GLN A 7 -14.82 1.47 32.83
C GLN A 7 -15.39 1.68 31.43
N ASN A 8 -16.55 2.34 31.30
CA ASN A 8 -17.17 2.65 30.01
C ASN A 8 -16.39 3.71 29.20
N THR A 9 -15.68 4.61 29.87
CA THR A 9 -14.78 5.59 29.26
C THR A 9 -13.50 4.89 28.82
N VAL A 10 -12.93 4.05 29.67
CA VAL A 10 -11.75 3.23 29.36
C VAL A 10 -12.03 2.30 28.16
N ASP A 11 -13.16 1.59 28.15
CA ASP A 11 -13.52 0.67 27.06
C ASP A 11 -13.80 1.40 25.75
N ARG A 12 -14.32 2.64 25.80
CA ARG A 12 -14.43 3.53 24.62
C ARG A 12 -13.08 4.04 24.09
N HIS A 13 -12.04 4.06 24.92
CA HIS A 13 -10.75 4.66 24.57
C HIS A 13 -9.66 3.63 24.25
N ILE A 14 -9.70 2.43 24.84
CA ILE A 14 -8.64 1.41 24.71
C ILE A 14 -8.90 0.43 23.56
N ASN A 15 -10.16 0.15 23.23
CA ASN A 15 -10.49 -0.96 22.33
C ASN A 15 -10.65 -0.58 20.85
N PHE A 16 -10.59 0.71 20.51
CA PHE A 16 -10.78 1.16 19.14
C PHE A 16 -9.47 1.61 18.50
N LEU A 17 -9.14 1.02 17.36
CA LEU A 17 -8.16 1.61 16.45
C LEU A 17 -8.62 3.02 16.06
N PRO A 18 -7.71 3.97 15.78
CA PRO A 18 -8.10 5.34 15.45
C PRO A 18 -9.08 5.42 14.27
N SER A 19 -8.95 4.53 13.28
CA SER A 19 -9.86 4.39 12.13
C SER A 19 -11.27 3.87 12.48
N GLN A 20 -11.48 3.32 13.68
CA GLN A 20 -12.77 2.81 14.16
C GLN A 20 -13.55 3.87 14.96
N GLN A 21 -12.92 5.00 15.30
CA GLN A 21 -13.54 6.04 16.10
C GLN A 21 -14.37 6.97 15.20
N SER A 22 -15.57 7.33 15.66
CA SER A 22 -16.30 8.42 15.02
C SER A 22 -15.48 9.71 15.10
N LYS A 23 -15.66 10.61 14.14
CA LYS A 23 -14.92 11.88 14.07
C LYS A 23 -14.86 12.64 15.41
N ASN A 24 -15.97 12.67 16.15
CA ASN A 24 -16.03 13.34 17.45
C ASN A 24 -15.17 12.62 18.51
N ILE A 25 -15.29 11.30 18.62
CA ILE A 25 -14.49 10.49 19.57
C ILE A 25 -13.00 10.58 19.22
N PHE A 26 -12.68 10.55 17.94
CA PHE A 26 -11.31 10.72 17.47
C PHE A 26 -10.77 12.10 17.87
N HIS A 27 -11.50 13.18 17.64
CA HIS A 27 -11.05 14.52 18.02
C HIS A 27 -10.83 14.69 19.52
N ASP A 28 -11.64 14.04 20.36
CA ASP A 28 -11.49 14.08 21.81
C ASP A 28 -10.24 13.32 22.32
N THR A 29 -9.78 12.32 21.56
CA THR A 29 -8.69 11.41 21.98
C THR A 29 -7.40 11.57 21.19
N HIS A 30 -7.46 12.28 20.06
CA HIS A 30 -6.33 12.49 19.18
C HIS A 30 -5.28 13.38 19.85
N TYR A 31 -4.07 12.84 19.96
CA TYR A 31 -2.91 13.60 20.37
C TYR A 31 -2.21 14.16 19.13
N PRO A 32 -2.02 15.48 19.01
CA PRO A 32 -1.41 16.10 17.83
C PRO A 32 -0.05 15.51 17.47
N ILE A 33 0.16 15.28 16.18
CA ILE A 33 1.40 14.72 15.63
C ILE A 33 2.26 15.88 15.11
N ASP A 34 2.98 16.52 16.02
CA ASP A 34 3.65 17.81 15.74
C ASP A 34 5.17 17.73 15.55
N ARG A 35 5.73 16.52 15.60
CA ARG A 35 7.17 16.28 15.50
C ARG A 35 7.49 15.28 14.41
N VAL A 36 7.19 15.66 13.19
CA VAL A 36 7.48 14.84 12.03
C VAL A 36 8.75 15.37 11.36
N TYR A 37 9.85 14.60 11.41
CA TYR A 37 11.11 15.04 10.82
C TYR A 37 11.00 15.02 9.30
N ALA A 38 11.34 16.13 8.67
CA ALA A 38 11.24 16.25 7.23
C ALA A 38 12.61 16.07 6.57
N ASN A 39 12.79 14.96 5.86
CA ASN A 39 14.07 14.66 5.22
C ASN A 39 14.19 15.34 3.85
N TYR A 40 13.07 15.57 3.17
CA TYR A 40 13.00 16.34 1.93
C TYR A 40 11.58 16.85 1.73
N ILE A 41 11.40 18.17 1.61
CA ILE A 41 10.13 18.82 1.28
C ILE A 41 10.39 19.77 0.12
N ARG A 42 9.61 19.68 -0.95
CA ARG A 42 9.43 20.80 -1.88
C ARG A 42 8.06 21.42 -1.64
N SER A 43 7.92 22.10 -0.51
CA SER A 43 6.75 22.93 -0.21
C SER A 43 7.11 24.39 -0.46
N PRO A 44 6.18 25.24 -0.92
CA PRO A 44 6.37 26.68 -0.91
C PRO A 44 6.61 27.24 0.50
N VAL A 45 6.25 26.48 1.54
CA VAL A 45 6.42 26.87 2.94
C VAL A 45 7.78 26.39 3.44
N ARG A 46 8.56 27.33 4.01
CA ARG A 46 9.79 26.99 4.73
C ARG A 46 9.39 26.47 6.11
N TYR A 47 9.82 25.26 6.42
CA TYR A 47 9.57 24.66 7.72
C TYR A 47 10.89 24.51 8.49
N ASP A 48 10.79 24.54 9.82
CA ASP A 48 11.88 24.17 10.71
C ASP A 48 12.19 22.66 10.60
N GLU A 49 13.12 22.15 11.42
CA GLU A 49 13.55 20.74 11.42
C GLU A 49 12.39 19.72 11.57
N PHE A 50 11.24 20.15 12.11
CA PHE A 50 10.05 19.34 12.32
C PHE A 50 8.79 19.99 11.73
N LEU A 51 7.89 19.13 11.24
CA LEU A 51 6.58 19.49 10.72
C LEU A 51 5.48 19.09 11.68
N THR A 52 4.43 19.91 11.73
CA THR A 52 3.15 19.55 12.34
C THR A 52 2.20 18.90 11.35
N GLN A 53 1.18 18.20 11.84
CA GLN A 53 0.13 17.64 11.01
C GLN A 53 -0.63 18.71 10.19
N GLU A 54 -0.77 19.93 10.72
CA GLU A 54 -1.32 21.08 9.99
C GLU A 54 -0.42 21.52 8.84
N ASN A 55 0.91 21.46 9.00
CA ASN A 55 1.84 21.72 7.91
C ASN A 55 1.71 20.68 6.78
N ILE A 56 1.43 19.42 7.14
CA ILE A 56 1.17 18.35 6.17
C ILE A 56 -0.13 18.62 5.42
N LEU A 57 -1.20 18.95 6.14
CA LEU A 57 -2.48 19.32 5.55
C LEU A 57 -2.34 20.51 4.59
N GLU A 58 -1.66 21.59 5.01
CA GLU A 58 -1.40 22.77 4.17
C GLU A 58 -0.61 22.40 2.90
N SER A 59 0.37 21.51 3.03
CA SER A 59 1.13 21.02 1.87
C SER A 59 0.24 20.27 0.87
N ILE A 60 -0.71 19.46 1.37
CA ILE A 60 -1.71 18.77 0.55
C ILE A 60 -2.67 19.80 -0.08
N THR A 61 -3.21 20.74 0.67
CA THR A 61 -4.21 21.69 0.14
C THR A 61 -3.62 22.84 -0.69
N SER A 62 -2.29 22.95 -0.78
CA SER A 62 -1.58 23.96 -1.61
C SER A 62 -1.60 23.71 -3.11
N SER A 63 -2.08 22.56 -3.58
CA SER A 63 -2.14 22.24 -5.02
C SER A 63 -3.30 22.91 -5.76
N LYS A 64 -3.32 22.70 -7.08
CA LYS A 64 -4.51 22.91 -7.92
C LYS A 64 -5.11 21.57 -8.29
N LEU A 65 -6.39 21.55 -8.64
CA LEU A 65 -7.11 20.33 -9.04
C LEU A 65 -6.39 19.57 -10.16
N THR A 66 -5.89 20.30 -11.16
CA THR A 66 -5.21 19.74 -12.34
C THR A 66 -3.71 19.52 -12.17
N ASN A 67 -3.15 19.75 -10.98
CA ASN A 67 -1.75 19.44 -10.76
C ASN A 67 -1.53 17.93 -10.90
N ASP A 68 -0.43 17.54 -11.53
CA ASP A 68 0.12 16.19 -11.54
C ASP A 68 0.15 15.51 -10.15
N ASN A 69 0.30 14.19 -10.16
CA ASN A 69 0.45 13.38 -8.96
C ASN A 69 1.55 13.93 -8.04
N ARG A 70 1.25 14.01 -6.74
CA ARG A 70 2.23 14.29 -5.68
C ARG A 70 2.21 13.16 -4.67
N LEU A 71 3.39 12.74 -4.21
CA LEU A 71 3.56 11.60 -3.31
C LEU A 71 4.17 12.05 -1.98
N PHE A 72 3.53 11.69 -0.88
CA PHE A 72 3.95 11.94 0.49
C PHE A 72 4.19 10.58 1.15
N ILE A 73 5.44 10.30 1.51
CA ILE A 73 5.84 9.04 2.14
C ILE A 73 6.09 9.29 3.63
N ILE A 74 5.29 8.64 4.48
CA ILE A 74 5.42 8.71 5.93
C ILE A 74 6.16 7.49 6.45
N GLU A 75 7.46 7.63 6.69
CA GLU A 75 8.29 6.58 7.22
C GLU A 75 8.26 6.55 8.76
N GLY A 76 7.99 5.38 9.31
CA GLY A 76 8.15 5.15 10.74
C GLY A 76 7.80 3.73 11.15
N ALA A 77 8.27 3.32 12.33
CA ALA A 77 7.99 1.99 12.86
C ALA A 77 6.49 1.74 13.10
N SER A 78 6.10 0.48 13.29
CA SER A 78 4.75 0.19 13.77
C SER A 78 4.47 0.91 15.09
N GLY A 79 3.25 1.41 15.27
CA GLY A 79 2.85 2.18 16.46
C GLY A 79 3.32 3.64 16.49
N CYS A 80 3.99 4.16 15.46
CA CYS A 80 4.46 5.55 15.43
C CYS A 80 3.40 6.59 15.01
N GLY A 81 2.11 6.22 14.95
CA GLY A 81 1.00 7.14 14.67
C GLY A 81 0.71 7.42 13.18
N LYS A 82 1.18 6.59 12.24
CA LYS A 82 0.88 6.76 10.79
C LYS A 82 -0.62 6.70 10.51
N THR A 83 -1.30 5.63 10.96
CA THR A 83 -2.76 5.50 10.92
C THR A 83 -3.46 6.69 11.56
N GLN A 84 -3.00 7.13 12.73
CA GLN A 84 -3.59 8.28 13.42
C GLN A 84 -3.47 9.58 12.60
N LEU A 85 -2.35 9.79 11.89
CA LEU A 85 -2.19 10.93 10.99
C LEU A 85 -3.11 10.82 9.76
N CYS A 86 -3.17 9.65 9.13
CA CYS A 86 -4.06 9.42 7.99
C CYS A 86 -5.54 9.60 8.37
N THR A 87 -5.99 9.05 9.50
CA THR A 87 -7.34 9.29 10.03
C THR A 87 -7.59 10.76 10.34
N TRP A 88 -6.62 11.47 10.92
CA TRP A 88 -6.78 12.90 11.17
C TRP A 88 -6.95 13.68 9.85
N LEU A 89 -6.14 13.38 8.84
CA LEU A 89 -6.21 13.96 7.50
C LEU A 89 -7.56 13.68 6.83
N SER A 90 -8.07 12.44 6.91
CA SER A 90 -9.36 12.09 6.33
C SER A 90 -10.51 12.86 6.97
N HIS A 91 -10.43 13.17 8.26
CA HIS A 91 -11.40 14.03 8.95
C HIS A 91 -11.28 15.52 8.60
N GLN A 92 -10.11 15.97 8.12
CA GLN A 92 -9.86 17.37 7.75
C GLN A 92 -10.27 17.69 6.31
N LEU A 93 -10.06 16.74 5.40
CA LEU A 93 -10.36 16.87 3.97
C LEU A 93 -11.83 16.52 3.71
N GLY A 94 -12.45 17.16 2.71
CA GLY A 94 -13.85 16.89 2.33
C GLY A 94 -14.89 17.59 3.21
N ARG A 95 -14.51 18.67 3.92
CA ARG A 95 -15.45 19.46 4.73
C ARG A 95 -16.47 20.19 3.85
N GLU A 96 -17.75 20.18 4.24
CA GLU A 96 -18.56 21.37 4.04
C GLU A 96 -17.87 22.51 4.81
N LEU A 97 -17.30 23.46 4.09
CA LEU A 97 -16.78 24.70 4.67
C LEU A 97 -17.93 25.40 5.39
N GLU A 98 -17.64 26.17 6.45
CA GLU A 98 -18.65 26.97 7.17
C GLU A 98 -19.45 27.92 6.26
N SER A 99 -18.96 28.16 5.02
CA SER A 99 -19.61 28.90 3.95
C SER A 99 -20.63 28.12 3.11
N GLY A 100 -20.85 26.82 3.37
CA GLY A 100 -21.65 25.93 2.53
C GLY A 100 -20.96 25.53 1.21
N GLN A 101 -19.67 25.82 1.05
CA GLN A 101 -18.85 25.32 -0.06
C GLN A 101 -18.25 23.97 0.30
N VAL A 102 -18.35 22.99 -0.60
CA VAL A 102 -17.68 21.70 -0.43
C VAL A 102 -16.19 21.89 -0.69
N ASP A 103 -15.34 21.43 0.23
CA ASP A 103 -13.90 21.36 0.06
C ASP A 103 -13.58 20.60 -1.22
N SER A 104 -12.77 21.20 -2.09
CA SER A 104 -12.42 20.59 -3.37
C SER A 104 -11.46 19.39 -3.18
N TYR A 105 -10.92 19.17 -1.98
CA TYR A 105 -10.06 18.03 -1.68
C TYR A 105 -10.84 16.90 -1.02
N ILE A 106 -10.92 15.74 -1.68
CA ILE A 106 -11.67 14.59 -1.19
C ILE A 106 -10.72 13.52 -0.69
N ALA A 107 -10.84 13.15 0.60
CA ALA A 107 -10.06 12.06 1.16
C ALA A 107 -10.63 10.70 0.76
N LEU A 108 -9.76 9.82 0.25
CA LEU A 108 -10.02 8.44 -0.10
C LEU A 108 -9.12 7.59 0.81
N HIS A 109 -9.65 7.20 1.97
CA HIS A 109 -8.86 6.59 3.05
C HIS A 109 -8.93 5.06 2.99
N HIS A 110 -7.81 4.44 2.61
CA HIS A 110 -7.54 3.01 2.74
C HIS A 110 -6.75 2.74 4.02
N SER A 111 -7.45 2.32 5.05
CA SER A 111 -6.91 2.07 6.38
C SER A 111 -6.37 0.65 6.55
N GLN A 112 -5.73 0.35 7.69
CA GLN A 112 -5.19 -1.00 7.96
C GLN A 112 -6.24 -2.11 8.05
N ARG A 113 -7.51 -1.77 8.25
CA ARG A 113 -8.61 -2.75 8.31
C ARG A 113 -9.26 -3.00 6.97
N ASP A 114 -9.03 -2.10 6.00
CA ASP A 114 -9.69 -2.20 4.71
C ASP A 114 -8.91 -3.23 3.90
N HIS A 115 -9.63 -4.17 3.32
CA HIS A 115 -9.00 -5.23 2.56
C HIS A 115 -8.50 -4.65 1.24
N SER A 116 -7.40 -5.18 0.71
CA SER A 116 -6.79 -4.68 -0.54
C SER A 116 -7.76 -4.63 -1.73
N GLU A 117 -8.80 -5.45 -1.67
CA GLU A 117 -9.91 -5.62 -2.59
C GLU A 117 -10.84 -4.40 -2.61
N ASP A 118 -11.04 -3.77 -1.45
CA ASP A 118 -11.92 -2.59 -1.29
C ASP A 118 -11.28 -1.33 -1.89
N PHE A 119 -9.99 -1.38 -2.23
CA PHE A 119 -9.21 -0.21 -2.64
C PHE A 119 -9.86 0.55 -3.79
N PHE A 120 -10.29 -0.14 -4.85
CA PHE A 120 -10.91 0.54 -5.99
C PHE A 120 -12.31 1.05 -5.68
N ASP A 121 -13.06 0.37 -4.83
CA ASP A 121 -14.39 0.80 -4.43
C ASP A 121 -14.31 2.11 -3.63
N ILE A 122 -13.34 2.19 -2.69
CA ILE A 122 -12.99 3.43 -1.98
C ILE A 122 -12.63 4.54 -2.98
N LEU A 123 -11.80 4.24 -3.99
CA LEU A 123 -11.40 5.25 -4.97
C LEU A 123 -12.56 5.75 -5.83
N THR A 124 -13.56 4.90 -6.10
CA THR A 124 -14.73 5.25 -6.93
C THR A 124 -15.93 5.77 -6.15
N GLU A 125 -15.87 5.85 -4.81
CA GLU A 125 -17.01 6.22 -3.95
C GLU A 125 -17.75 7.50 -4.41
N TYR A 126 -17.01 8.51 -4.89
CA TYR A 126 -17.56 9.80 -5.30
C TYR A 126 -17.62 10.03 -6.81
N VAL A 127 -17.21 9.05 -7.63
CA VAL A 127 -17.15 9.14 -9.10
C VAL A 127 -17.76 7.90 -9.75
N GLU A 128 -18.62 8.12 -10.75
CA GLU A 128 -19.28 7.01 -11.45
C GLU A 128 -18.34 6.47 -12.53
N ILE A 129 -17.56 5.46 -12.18
CA ILE A 129 -16.70 4.71 -13.10
C ILE A 129 -17.06 3.23 -12.98
N ASP A 130 -17.20 2.56 -14.13
CA ASP A 130 -17.43 1.12 -14.17
C ASP A 130 -16.22 0.38 -13.60
N ASN A 131 -16.39 -0.23 -12.43
CA ASN A 131 -15.37 -1.03 -11.77
C ASN A 131 -15.53 -2.51 -12.15
N GLN A 132 -14.89 -2.93 -13.24
CA GLN A 132 -14.86 -4.34 -13.67
C GLN A 132 -13.73 -5.16 -13.03
N VAL A 133 -13.12 -4.69 -11.94
CA VAL A 133 -12.06 -5.46 -11.27
C VAL A 133 -12.72 -6.64 -10.54
N ILE A 134 -12.25 -7.85 -10.86
CA ILE A 134 -12.71 -9.05 -10.19
C ILE A 134 -12.11 -9.04 -8.79
N ASN A 135 -12.95 -9.17 -7.78
CA ASN A 135 -12.48 -9.31 -6.40
C ASN A 135 -11.80 -10.70 -6.26
N ILE A 136 -10.59 -10.75 -5.68
CA ILE A 136 -9.87 -12.01 -5.48
C ILE A 136 -10.66 -13.00 -4.60
N VAL A 137 -11.54 -12.50 -3.74
CA VAL A 137 -12.44 -13.28 -2.88
C VAL A 137 -13.48 -14.03 -3.71
N GLU A 138 -13.88 -13.47 -4.85
CA GLU A 138 -14.86 -14.06 -5.75
C GLU A 138 -14.23 -15.01 -6.79
N LEU A 139 -12.90 -15.07 -6.86
CA LEU A 139 -12.20 -15.94 -7.80
C LEU A 139 -12.37 -17.41 -7.43
N ASP A 140 -12.66 -18.22 -8.45
CA ASP A 140 -12.52 -19.67 -8.37
C ASP A 140 -11.02 -20.02 -8.26
N SER A 141 -10.56 -20.35 -7.05
CA SER A 141 -9.15 -20.62 -6.73
C SER A 141 -8.50 -21.64 -7.65
N GLU A 142 -9.23 -22.69 -8.05
CA GLU A 142 -8.72 -23.74 -8.95
C GLU A 142 -8.54 -23.21 -10.37
N LYS A 143 -9.55 -22.49 -10.89
CA LYS A 143 -9.45 -21.87 -12.22
C LYS A 143 -8.36 -20.81 -12.27
N ALA A 144 -8.24 -19.99 -11.23
CA ALA A 144 -7.22 -18.95 -11.11
C ALA A 144 -5.82 -19.57 -11.07
N ALA A 145 -5.58 -20.57 -10.23
CA ALA A 145 -4.31 -21.28 -10.15
C ALA A 145 -3.93 -21.93 -11.49
N LYS A 146 -4.88 -22.59 -12.15
CA LYS A 146 -4.68 -23.17 -13.48
C LYS A 146 -4.31 -22.12 -14.52
N ALA A 147 -4.98 -20.97 -14.51
CA ALA A 147 -4.67 -19.86 -15.40
C ALA A 147 -3.30 -19.25 -15.13
N LEU A 148 -2.90 -19.11 -13.86
CA LEU A 148 -1.58 -18.64 -13.45
C LEU A 148 -0.48 -19.56 -13.99
N VAL A 149 -0.60 -20.87 -13.76
CA VAL A 149 0.38 -21.86 -14.24
C VAL A 149 0.45 -21.86 -15.77
N ALA A 150 -0.70 -21.76 -16.46
CA ALA A 150 -0.73 -21.64 -17.91
C ALA A 150 -0.02 -20.38 -18.41
N ASN A 151 -0.26 -19.23 -17.78
CA ASN A 151 0.39 -17.96 -18.13
C ASN A 151 1.90 -18.01 -17.89
N ILE A 152 2.35 -18.55 -16.75
CA ILE A 152 3.77 -18.74 -16.45
C ILE A 152 4.42 -19.68 -17.48
N ARG A 153 3.73 -20.72 -17.91
CA ARG A 153 4.24 -21.65 -18.92
C ARG A 153 4.37 -21.00 -20.31
N VAL A 154 3.45 -20.12 -20.68
CA VAL A 154 3.42 -19.44 -21.99
C VAL A 154 4.38 -18.25 -22.03
N PHE A 155 4.47 -17.49 -20.93
CA PHE A 155 5.25 -16.26 -20.83
C PHE A 155 6.48 -16.41 -19.93
N GLY A 156 6.88 -17.65 -19.66
CA GLY A 156 7.97 -18.00 -18.76
C GLY A 156 9.34 -17.49 -19.18
N ASP A 157 9.51 -17.11 -20.44
CA ASP A 157 10.72 -16.42 -20.91
C ASP A 157 10.96 -15.09 -20.17
N ASN A 158 9.90 -14.51 -19.57
CA ASN A 158 10.01 -13.32 -18.73
C ASN A 158 10.57 -13.62 -17.32
N LEU A 159 10.56 -14.88 -16.88
CA LEU A 159 11.28 -15.35 -15.70
C LEU A 159 12.77 -15.50 -16.03
N ARG A 160 13.47 -14.36 -16.21
CA ARG A 160 14.87 -14.29 -16.68
C ARG A 160 15.87 -15.17 -15.92
N GLU A 161 15.54 -15.56 -14.70
CA GLU A 161 16.37 -16.41 -13.84
C GLU A 161 16.12 -17.92 -14.01
N PHE A 162 15.11 -18.31 -14.79
CA PHE A 162 14.75 -19.70 -15.07
C PHE A 162 14.93 -19.98 -16.56
N SER A 163 15.50 -21.13 -16.88
CA SER A 163 15.51 -21.66 -18.24
C SER A 163 14.12 -22.17 -18.64
N GLU A 164 13.86 -22.24 -19.94
CA GLU A 164 12.60 -22.80 -20.48
C GLU A 164 12.30 -24.20 -19.93
N ALA A 165 13.32 -25.05 -19.81
CA ALA A 165 13.20 -26.39 -19.23
C ALA A 165 12.85 -26.36 -17.73
N GLU A 166 13.41 -25.40 -16.99
CA GLU A 166 13.07 -25.22 -15.56
C GLU A 166 11.63 -24.72 -15.40
N VAL A 167 11.18 -23.76 -16.22
CA VAL A 167 9.78 -23.29 -16.23
C VAL A 167 8.84 -24.44 -16.56
N GLN A 168 9.18 -25.26 -17.55
CA GLN A 168 8.38 -26.43 -17.91
C GLN A 168 8.26 -27.41 -16.73
N SER A 169 9.35 -27.68 -16.02
CA SER A 169 9.33 -28.55 -14.85
C SER A 169 8.52 -27.95 -13.70
N LEU A 170 8.66 -26.65 -13.42
CA LEU A 170 7.90 -25.97 -12.37
C LEU A 170 6.38 -26.00 -12.60
N THR A 171 5.96 -25.93 -13.86
CA THR A 171 4.55 -25.86 -14.26
C THR A 171 3.94 -27.23 -14.60
N GLU A 172 4.71 -28.31 -14.45
CA GLU A 172 4.24 -29.67 -14.70
C GLU A 172 3.26 -30.14 -13.62
N SER A 173 2.12 -30.69 -14.04
CA SER A 173 1.13 -31.26 -13.12
C SER A 173 1.59 -32.61 -12.58
N ARG A 174 1.48 -32.81 -11.27
CA ARG A 174 1.96 -34.02 -10.58
C ARG A 174 0.82 -34.62 -9.75
N GLN A 175 0.34 -35.80 -10.14
CA GLN A 175 -0.85 -36.41 -9.52
C GLN A 175 -0.69 -36.83 -8.05
N GLU A 176 0.55 -37.07 -7.58
CA GLU A 176 0.84 -37.59 -6.23
C GLU A 176 1.89 -36.77 -5.48
N ARG A 177 2.32 -35.63 -6.05
CA ARG A 177 3.38 -34.80 -5.48
C ARG A 177 2.98 -33.34 -5.54
N VAL A 178 3.63 -32.52 -4.73
CA VAL A 178 3.38 -31.08 -4.70
C VAL A 178 3.68 -30.48 -6.07
N ASP A 179 2.69 -29.83 -6.66
CA ASP A 179 2.86 -29.00 -7.85
C ASP A 179 2.45 -27.55 -7.59
N LEU A 180 2.87 -26.66 -8.50
CA LEU A 180 2.64 -25.23 -8.36
C LEU A 180 1.15 -24.88 -8.44
N GLN A 181 0.35 -25.64 -9.18
CA GLN A 181 -1.08 -25.36 -9.30
C GLN A 181 -1.78 -25.60 -7.96
N ASP A 182 -1.49 -26.72 -7.30
CA ASP A 182 -2.07 -27.07 -6.00
C ASP A 182 -1.65 -26.09 -4.91
N ILE A 183 -0.36 -25.68 -4.89
CA ILE A 183 0.14 -24.64 -3.97
C ILE A 183 -0.68 -23.36 -4.14
N LEU A 184 -0.80 -22.87 -5.38
CA LEU A 184 -1.49 -21.61 -5.65
C LEU A 184 -2.99 -21.69 -5.32
N ALA A 185 -3.65 -22.80 -5.66
CA ALA A 185 -5.07 -23.00 -5.37
C ALA A 185 -5.34 -23.04 -3.86
N ASN A 186 -4.47 -23.72 -3.10
CA ASN A 186 -4.58 -23.79 -1.63
C ASN A 186 -4.32 -22.43 -0.99
N ASN A 187 -3.27 -21.71 -1.40
CA ASN A 187 -2.94 -20.40 -0.83
C ASN A 187 -4.00 -19.35 -1.13
N LEU A 188 -4.58 -19.35 -2.33
CA LEU A 188 -5.73 -18.50 -2.66
C LEU A 188 -6.94 -18.86 -1.79
N ARG A 189 -7.28 -20.14 -1.66
CA ARG A 189 -8.41 -20.58 -0.84
C ARG A 189 -8.23 -20.24 0.64
N GLU A 190 -7.02 -20.41 1.17
CA GLU A 190 -6.69 -20.02 2.54
C GLU A 190 -6.84 -18.51 2.75
N TYR A 191 -6.36 -17.71 1.79
CA TYR A 191 -6.53 -16.26 1.83
C TYR A 191 -8.01 -15.87 1.82
N GLN A 192 -8.80 -16.45 0.90
CA GLN A 192 -10.25 -16.23 0.80
C GLN A 192 -10.96 -16.59 2.10
N ALA A 193 -10.62 -17.73 2.71
CA ALA A 193 -11.18 -18.15 3.98
C ALA A 193 -10.78 -17.20 5.13
N LYS A 194 -9.56 -16.68 5.14
CA LYS A 194 -9.12 -15.71 6.16
C LYS A 194 -9.83 -14.36 5.99
N TYR A 195 -10.04 -13.92 4.74
CA TYR A 195 -10.85 -12.74 4.40
C TYR A 195 -12.27 -12.86 4.97
N GLU A 196 -12.96 -13.98 4.73
CA GLU A 196 -14.34 -14.20 5.24
C GLU A 196 -14.43 -14.14 6.77
N ASN A 197 -13.33 -14.43 7.48
CA ASN A 197 -13.26 -14.44 8.94
C ASN A 197 -12.70 -13.13 9.53
N ASP A 198 -12.53 -12.07 8.73
CA ASP A 198 -11.97 -10.78 9.14
C ASP A 198 -10.58 -10.92 9.81
N VAL A 199 -9.81 -11.90 9.35
CA VAL A 199 -8.44 -12.14 9.82
C VAL A 199 -7.49 -11.52 8.80
N ASP A 200 -7.01 -10.31 9.11
CA ASP A 200 -6.01 -9.60 8.30
C ASP A 200 -4.78 -10.49 8.10
N THR A 201 -4.62 -10.97 6.87
CA THR A 201 -3.49 -11.80 6.47
C THR A 201 -3.07 -11.45 5.06
N HIS A 202 -1.77 -11.30 4.88
CA HIS A 202 -1.16 -11.05 3.60
C HIS A 202 -1.31 -12.27 2.68
N LEU A 203 -1.68 -12.05 1.41
CA LEU A 203 -1.64 -13.11 0.40
C LEU A 203 -0.19 -13.50 0.11
N GLU A 204 0.25 -14.61 0.72
CA GLU A 204 1.49 -15.27 0.36
C GLU A 204 1.21 -16.33 -0.71
N LEU A 205 1.61 -16.05 -1.95
CA LEU A 205 1.33 -16.94 -3.09
C LEU A 205 2.11 -18.25 -3.04
N VAL A 206 3.37 -18.20 -2.59
CA VAL A 206 4.25 -19.36 -2.43
C VAL A 206 5.18 -19.08 -1.25
N SER A 207 5.09 -19.84 -0.18
CA SER A 207 5.97 -19.76 1.00
C SER A 207 7.38 -20.32 0.73
N ARG A 208 8.31 -20.13 1.67
CA ARG A 208 9.66 -20.71 1.57
C ARG A 208 9.65 -22.24 1.60
N ASP A 209 8.82 -22.82 2.47
CA ASP A 209 8.71 -24.26 2.63
C ASP A 209 8.11 -24.90 1.37
N GLU A 210 7.07 -24.26 0.80
CA GLU A 210 6.47 -24.69 -0.46
C GLU A 210 7.46 -24.56 -1.63
N TYR A 211 8.26 -23.49 -1.68
CA TYR A 211 9.29 -23.35 -2.71
C TYR A 211 10.38 -24.42 -2.59
N GLN A 212 10.80 -24.75 -1.37
CA GLN A 212 11.77 -25.84 -1.15
C GLN A 212 11.21 -27.19 -1.64
N LEU A 213 9.96 -27.49 -1.31
CA LEU A 213 9.30 -28.71 -1.80
C LEU A 213 9.21 -28.71 -3.32
N LEU A 214 8.73 -27.61 -3.91
CA LEU A 214 8.56 -27.46 -5.36
C LEU A 214 9.88 -27.62 -6.12
N THR A 215 10.96 -27.00 -5.65
CA THR A 215 12.29 -27.09 -6.28
C THR A 215 12.92 -28.46 -6.12
N THR A 216 12.73 -29.12 -4.98
CA THR A 216 13.17 -30.50 -4.76
C THR A 216 12.47 -31.43 -5.77
N GLU A 217 11.17 -31.26 -5.95
CA GLU A 217 10.37 -32.09 -6.87
C GLU A 217 10.60 -31.75 -8.35
N ALA A 218 10.85 -30.48 -8.68
CA ALA A 218 11.03 -30.02 -10.07
C ALA A 218 12.47 -30.16 -10.57
N PHE A 219 13.46 -29.94 -9.72
CA PHE A 219 14.87 -29.83 -10.12
C PHE A 219 15.78 -30.87 -9.47
N ASN A 220 15.32 -31.55 -8.42
CA ASN A 220 16.15 -32.45 -7.60
C ASN A 220 17.43 -31.78 -7.08
N ASN A 221 17.34 -30.48 -6.76
CA ASN A 221 18.42 -29.63 -6.27
C ASN A 221 17.94 -28.81 -5.07
N ASP A 222 18.89 -28.31 -4.28
CA ASP A 222 18.60 -27.37 -3.20
C ASP A 222 18.00 -26.05 -3.75
N PRO A 223 17.05 -25.42 -3.03
CA PRO A 223 16.41 -24.19 -3.48
C PRO A 223 17.41 -23.03 -3.59
N ASP A 224 17.40 -22.35 -4.73
CA ASP A 224 18.04 -21.05 -4.86
C ASP A 224 17.07 -19.96 -4.39
N TRP A 225 17.26 -19.53 -3.13
CA TRP A 225 16.40 -18.53 -2.51
C TRP A 225 16.40 -17.17 -3.22
N SER A 226 17.40 -16.86 -4.04
CA SER A 226 17.42 -15.62 -4.84
C SER A 226 16.39 -15.64 -5.99
N ARG A 227 15.97 -16.84 -6.43
CA ARG A 227 15.00 -17.05 -7.51
C ARG A 227 13.54 -17.07 -7.02
N LEU A 228 13.31 -17.27 -5.71
CA LEU A 228 11.97 -17.26 -5.12
C LEU A 228 11.25 -15.93 -5.36
N ASP A 229 11.95 -14.81 -5.15
CA ASP A 229 11.34 -13.48 -5.34
C ASP A 229 10.93 -13.24 -6.79
N HIS A 230 11.72 -13.73 -7.75
CA HIS A 230 11.40 -13.66 -9.17
C HIS A 230 10.14 -14.46 -9.53
N LEU A 231 10.01 -15.66 -8.97
CA LEU A 231 8.82 -16.49 -9.13
C LEU A 231 7.58 -15.80 -8.53
N ARG A 232 7.69 -15.30 -7.29
CA ARG A 232 6.60 -14.58 -6.60
C ARG A 232 6.15 -13.34 -7.38
N SER A 233 7.09 -12.55 -7.90
CA SER A 233 6.79 -11.38 -8.72
C SER A 233 6.05 -11.75 -10.01
N ALA A 234 6.49 -12.80 -10.71
CA ALA A 234 5.81 -13.24 -11.94
C ALA A 234 4.38 -13.76 -11.68
N ILE A 235 4.19 -14.56 -10.61
CA ILE A 235 2.85 -15.03 -10.22
C ILE A 235 1.96 -13.82 -9.89
N LYS A 236 2.48 -12.84 -9.13
CA LYS A 236 1.75 -11.62 -8.76
C LYS A 236 1.34 -10.80 -9.99
N GLU A 237 2.23 -10.65 -10.97
CA GLU A 237 1.93 -9.97 -12.23
C GLU A 237 0.80 -10.68 -12.99
N HIS A 238 0.88 -12.00 -13.17
CA HIS A 238 -0.18 -12.75 -13.84
C HIS A 238 -1.51 -12.76 -13.07
N LEU A 239 -1.46 -12.78 -11.73
CA LEU A 239 -2.65 -12.71 -10.89
C LEU A 239 -3.37 -11.38 -11.07
N THR A 240 -2.62 -10.28 -11.15
CA THR A 240 -3.24 -8.98 -11.42
C THR A 240 -3.90 -8.92 -12.79
N GLY A 241 -3.32 -9.55 -13.82
CA GLY A 241 -3.98 -9.71 -15.11
C GLY A 241 -5.31 -10.46 -15.00
N ILE A 242 -5.33 -11.58 -14.26
CA ILE A 242 -6.56 -12.37 -14.01
C ILE A 242 -7.64 -11.56 -13.29
N LEU A 243 -7.25 -10.69 -12.36
CA LEU A 243 -8.18 -9.81 -11.64
C LEU A 243 -8.81 -8.71 -12.54
N GLY A 244 -8.50 -8.68 -13.84
CA GLY A 244 -8.95 -7.63 -14.75
C GLY A 244 -8.23 -6.30 -14.49
N VAL A 245 -7.08 -6.36 -13.82
CA VAL A 245 -6.29 -5.19 -13.42
C VAL A 245 -5.26 -4.82 -14.51
N GLU A 246 -5.53 -5.20 -15.76
CA GLU A 246 -4.60 -5.11 -16.90
C GLU A 246 -4.06 -3.70 -17.16
N SER A 247 -4.68 -2.65 -16.59
CA SER A 247 -3.86 -1.55 -16.08
C SER A 247 -4.45 -0.83 -14.84
N VAL A 248 -3.91 -1.12 -13.64
CA VAL A 248 -4.07 -0.23 -12.47
C VAL A 248 -3.81 1.22 -12.87
N SER A 249 -2.80 1.43 -13.72
CA SER A 249 -2.39 2.76 -14.14
C SER A 249 -3.44 3.51 -14.95
N GLU A 250 -4.08 2.91 -15.96
CA GLU A 250 -5.10 3.65 -16.74
C GLU A 250 -6.34 3.84 -15.88
N LYS A 251 -6.71 2.84 -15.07
CA LYS A 251 -7.85 2.99 -14.16
C LYS A 251 -7.66 4.12 -13.15
N LEU A 252 -6.49 4.18 -12.50
CA LEU A 252 -6.16 5.30 -11.60
C LEU A 252 -6.15 6.63 -12.37
N ALA A 253 -5.67 6.67 -13.61
CA ALA A 253 -5.72 7.88 -14.44
C ALA A 253 -7.17 8.32 -14.70
N SER A 254 -8.03 7.42 -15.18
CA SER A 254 -9.45 7.69 -15.44
C SER A 254 -10.21 8.12 -14.19
N ILE A 255 -9.94 7.49 -13.04
CA ILE A 255 -10.51 7.92 -11.76
C ILE A 255 -10.09 9.36 -11.45
N SER A 256 -8.80 9.69 -11.60
CA SER A 256 -8.32 11.04 -11.31
C SER A 256 -8.93 12.10 -12.22
N GLU A 257 -9.14 11.77 -13.50
CA GLU A 257 -9.80 12.65 -14.47
C GLU A 257 -11.26 12.90 -14.08
N ALA A 258 -12.00 11.85 -13.70
CA ALA A 258 -13.39 11.99 -13.27
C ALA A 258 -13.55 12.86 -12.02
N TYR A 259 -12.61 12.78 -11.06
CA TYR A 259 -12.62 13.71 -9.91
C TYR A 259 -12.40 15.15 -10.36
N VAL A 260 -11.43 15.40 -11.24
CA VAL A 260 -11.14 16.74 -11.75
C VAL A 260 -12.34 17.30 -12.52
N GLU A 261 -13.03 16.50 -13.32
CA GLU A 261 -14.26 16.88 -14.04
C GLU A 261 -15.39 17.30 -13.07
N LYS A 262 -15.49 16.64 -11.92
CA LYS A 262 -16.42 17.03 -10.85
C LYS A 262 -15.92 18.21 -10.00
N GLY A 263 -14.76 18.78 -10.30
CA GLY A 263 -14.20 19.92 -9.56
C GLY A 263 -13.49 19.51 -8.26
N TYR A 264 -13.07 18.26 -8.16
CA TYR A 264 -12.39 17.71 -6.99
C TYR A 264 -10.93 17.35 -7.27
N ARG A 265 -10.15 17.30 -6.19
CA ARG A 265 -8.81 16.75 -6.14
C ARG A 265 -8.82 15.54 -5.20
N PRO A 266 -8.58 14.33 -5.71
CA PRO A 266 -8.58 13.13 -4.89
C PRO A 266 -7.29 13.04 -4.07
N VAL A 267 -7.45 12.79 -2.77
CA VAL A 267 -6.35 12.59 -1.82
C VAL A 267 -6.40 11.15 -1.30
N ILE A 268 -5.51 10.30 -1.82
CA ILE A 268 -5.40 8.91 -1.37
C ILE A 268 -4.62 8.87 -0.07
N LEU A 269 -5.23 8.36 0.99
CA LEU A 269 -4.61 8.16 2.29
C LEU A 269 -4.47 6.66 2.53
N CYS A 270 -3.25 6.15 2.57
CA CYS A 270 -2.95 4.75 2.80
C CYS A 270 -2.12 4.62 4.09
N ASP A 271 -2.69 3.98 5.11
CA ASP A 271 -2.08 3.86 6.44
C ASP A 271 -0.70 3.20 6.42
N ASP A 272 -0.57 2.13 5.62
CA ASP A 272 0.68 1.42 5.39
C ASP A 272 0.63 0.74 4.02
N LEU A 273 1.67 0.92 3.21
CA LEU A 273 1.70 0.40 1.85
C LEU A 273 1.43 -1.12 1.72
N PRO A 274 1.85 -1.99 2.67
CA PRO A 274 1.57 -3.42 2.62
C PRO A 274 0.07 -3.78 2.62
N THR A 275 -0.81 -2.91 3.11
CA THR A 275 -2.27 -3.18 3.16
C THR A 275 -2.90 -3.23 1.76
N LEU A 276 -2.20 -2.74 0.73
CA LEU A 276 -2.61 -2.85 -0.67
C LEU A 276 -2.32 -4.23 -1.29
N GLY A 277 -1.69 -5.15 -0.55
CA GLY A 277 -1.49 -6.54 -0.97
C GLY A 277 -0.88 -6.69 -2.36
N VAL A 278 -1.65 -7.26 -3.29
CA VAL A 278 -1.20 -7.49 -4.67
C VAL A 278 -1.07 -6.20 -5.50
N LEU A 279 -1.81 -5.14 -5.16
CA LEU A 279 -1.84 -3.88 -5.91
C LEU A 279 -0.66 -2.95 -5.57
N GLN A 280 -0.01 -3.19 -4.45
CA GLN A 280 1.08 -2.37 -3.91
C GLN A 280 2.09 -1.87 -4.95
N GLU A 281 2.66 -2.79 -5.74
CA GLU A 281 3.74 -2.46 -6.67
C GLU A 281 3.24 -1.58 -7.83
N GLN A 282 2.06 -1.91 -8.35
CA GLN A 282 1.45 -1.21 -9.48
C GLN A 282 0.97 0.18 -9.07
N PHE A 283 0.33 0.27 -7.90
CA PHE A 283 -0.08 1.53 -7.28
C PHE A 283 1.12 2.44 -7.08
N LEU A 284 2.20 1.92 -6.51
CA LEU A 284 3.39 2.72 -6.23
C LEU A 284 4.12 3.15 -7.51
N ASN A 285 4.22 2.26 -8.49
CA ASN A 285 4.76 2.58 -9.81
C ASN A 285 3.96 3.68 -10.51
N TYR A 286 2.64 3.73 -10.31
CA TYR A 286 1.80 4.82 -10.78
C TYR A 286 2.01 6.11 -9.96
N ALA A 287 2.04 6.01 -8.63
CA ALA A 287 2.18 7.14 -7.72
C ALA A 287 3.48 7.94 -7.94
N ILE A 288 4.57 7.27 -8.34
CA ILE A 288 5.84 7.93 -8.66
C ILE A 288 5.86 8.59 -10.05
N GLN A 289 4.86 8.36 -10.90
CA GLN A 289 4.76 8.93 -12.24
C GLN A 289 3.87 10.19 -12.20
N PRO A 290 4.45 11.41 -12.18
CA PRO A 290 3.69 12.62 -11.90
C PRO A 290 2.61 12.90 -12.95
N GLN A 291 2.93 12.66 -14.22
CA GLN A 291 2.11 13.05 -15.37
C GLN A 291 0.93 12.10 -15.65
N LYS A 292 0.72 11.08 -14.82
CA LYS A 292 -0.30 10.05 -15.07
C LYS A 292 -1.65 10.31 -14.38
N GLY A 293 -1.77 11.36 -13.58
CA GLY A 293 -3.02 11.71 -12.93
C GLY A 293 -2.93 12.94 -12.05
N HIS A 294 -3.95 13.12 -11.21
CA HIS A 294 -4.19 14.33 -10.43
C HIS A 294 -4.32 14.10 -8.91
N TYR A 295 -3.63 13.10 -8.38
CA TYR A 295 -3.73 12.74 -6.96
C TYR A 295 -2.77 13.51 -6.06
N ASP A 296 -3.18 13.68 -4.81
CA ASP A 296 -2.25 13.70 -3.68
C ASP A 296 -2.27 12.34 -3.00
N ILE A 297 -1.10 11.73 -2.86
CA ILE A 297 -0.98 10.36 -2.36
C ILE A 297 -0.17 10.39 -1.08
N VAL A 298 -0.78 10.02 0.05
CA VAL A 298 -0.13 9.89 1.35
C VAL A 298 -0.04 8.42 1.71
N VAL A 299 1.17 7.90 1.86
CA VAL A 299 1.43 6.48 2.10
C VAL A 299 2.31 6.31 3.30
N GLY A 300 1.85 5.55 4.29
CA GLY A 300 2.68 5.06 5.37
C GLY A 300 3.66 3.98 4.91
N TRP A 301 4.86 4.00 5.48
CA TRP A 301 5.91 3.01 5.22
C TRP A 301 6.51 2.52 6.54
N SER A 302 6.38 1.22 6.78
CA SER A 302 6.99 0.53 7.94
C SER A 302 8.23 -0.30 7.52
N PRO A 303 9.48 0.17 7.73
CA PRO A 303 10.68 -0.58 7.32
C PRO A 303 10.81 -1.96 7.98
N SER A 304 10.33 -2.11 9.22
CA SER A 304 10.38 -3.36 9.97
C SER A 304 9.55 -4.49 9.36
N TRP A 305 8.45 -4.16 8.67
CA TRP A 305 7.60 -5.14 8.00
C TRP A 305 8.32 -5.75 6.78
N TYR A 306 8.91 -4.90 5.93
CA TYR A 306 9.63 -5.35 4.72
C TYR A 306 10.81 -6.25 5.06
N ASN A 307 11.59 -5.87 6.08
CA ASN A 307 12.73 -6.67 6.52
C ASN A 307 12.33 -8.07 7.03
N HIS A 308 11.13 -8.22 7.61
CA HIS A 308 10.64 -9.51 8.12
C HIS A 308 9.94 -10.37 7.04
N HIS A 309 9.15 -9.76 6.15
CA HIS A 309 8.27 -10.52 5.24
C HIS A 309 8.84 -10.67 3.82
N VAL A 310 9.74 -9.78 3.43
CA VAL A 310 10.29 -9.74 2.07
C VAL A 310 11.83 -9.95 2.07
N GLY A 311 12.44 -10.05 3.25
CA GLY A 311 13.85 -10.42 3.43
C GLY A 311 14.85 -9.27 3.28
N PRO A 312 16.12 -9.49 3.65
CA PRO A 312 17.16 -8.46 3.78
C PRO A 312 17.60 -7.82 2.45
N HIS A 313 17.14 -8.32 1.29
CA HIS A 313 17.46 -7.76 -0.02
C HIS A 313 16.48 -6.64 -0.47
N THR A 314 15.42 -6.37 0.30
CA THR A 314 14.43 -5.32 -0.01
C THR A 314 14.85 -3.89 0.29
N ASP A 315 16.05 -3.68 0.83
CA ASP A 315 16.77 -2.42 0.66
C ASP A 315 16.73 -1.97 -0.81
N GLY A 316 16.69 -2.90 -1.77
CA GLY A 316 16.51 -2.62 -3.19
C GLY A 316 15.22 -1.88 -3.56
N TYR A 317 14.06 -2.25 -3.03
CA TYR A 317 12.77 -1.66 -3.43
C TYR A 317 12.53 -0.30 -2.76
N TYR A 318 12.82 -0.17 -1.45
CA TYR A 318 12.81 1.14 -0.79
C TYR A 318 13.88 2.08 -1.34
N ALA A 319 15.11 1.59 -1.58
CA ALA A 319 16.13 2.41 -2.24
C ALA A 319 15.73 2.76 -3.67
N TYR A 320 15.04 1.86 -4.39
CA TYR A 320 14.46 2.16 -5.70
C TYR A 320 13.43 3.27 -5.61
N ILE A 321 12.41 3.17 -4.75
CA ILE A 321 11.39 4.20 -4.53
C ILE A 321 12.04 5.51 -4.13
N LYS A 322 12.95 5.48 -3.15
CA LYS A 322 13.68 6.64 -2.66
C LYS A 322 14.55 7.27 -3.74
N LYS A 323 15.18 6.46 -4.60
CA LYS A 323 16.01 6.92 -5.73
C LYS A 323 15.15 7.48 -6.85
N GLN A 324 14.02 6.85 -7.17
CA GLN A 324 13.09 7.31 -8.21
C GLN A 324 12.37 8.57 -7.79
N SER A 325 11.87 8.65 -6.56
CA SER A 325 11.22 9.85 -6.04
C SER A 325 12.22 11.02 -5.92
N ARG A 326 13.49 10.76 -5.56
CA ARG A 326 14.58 11.76 -5.66
C ARG A 326 14.87 12.18 -7.10
N ARG A 327 14.89 11.25 -8.06
CA ARG A 327 15.09 11.55 -9.49
C ARG A 327 13.97 12.38 -10.08
N VAL A 328 12.72 11.99 -9.85
CA VAL A 328 11.51 12.72 -10.27
C VAL A 328 11.47 14.11 -9.64
N SER A 329 11.88 14.22 -8.37
CA SER A 329 12.04 15.51 -7.69
C SER A 329 13.15 16.37 -8.29
N SER A 330 14.18 15.79 -8.94
CA SER A 330 15.28 16.55 -9.56
C SER A 330 14.99 17.02 -10.98
N SER A 331 14.12 16.31 -11.73
CA SER A 331 13.86 16.56 -13.16
C SER A 331 12.69 17.50 -13.44
N ILE A 332 11.84 17.79 -12.44
CA ILE A 332 10.63 18.58 -12.63
C ILE A 332 10.68 19.81 -11.71
N ASN A 333 10.59 21.00 -12.31
CA ASN A 333 10.46 22.28 -11.63
C ASN A 333 9.19 22.30 -10.74
N GLY A 334 9.30 21.86 -9.48
CA GLY A 334 8.31 22.12 -8.44
C GLY A 334 7.38 20.99 -7.99
N ARG A 335 7.71 19.70 -8.17
CA ARG A 335 6.83 18.60 -7.70
C ARG A 335 7.50 17.76 -6.62
N ALA A 336 6.82 17.59 -5.48
CA ALA A 336 7.40 17.09 -4.23
C ALA A 336 7.12 15.60 -4.04
N ALA A 337 8.20 14.85 -3.76
CA ALA A 337 8.12 13.69 -2.89
C ALA A 337 8.44 14.18 -1.47
N VAL A 338 7.54 14.05 -0.49
CA VAL A 338 7.82 14.47 0.89
C VAL A 338 8.11 13.27 1.76
N PHE A 339 9.27 13.24 2.41
CA PHE A 339 9.67 12.15 3.30
C PHE A 339 9.59 12.59 4.75
N PHE A 340 8.80 11.87 5.53
CA PHE A 340 8.64 12.08 6.95
C PHE A 340 9.29 10.94 7.73
N HIS A 341 10.06 11.23 8.76
CA HIS A 341 10.65 10.23 9.66
C HIS A 341 10.25 10.55 11.10
N ARG A 342 9.63 9.61 11.83
CA ARG A 342 9.42 9.78 13.28
C ARG A 342 10.49 8.97 14.03
N ARG A 343 11.49 9.65 14.59
CA ARG A 343 12.44 9.00 15.52
C ARG A 343 11.70 8.64 16.81
N ASN A 344 11.76 7.37 17.22
CA ASN A 344 11.26 6.95 18.53
C ASN A 344 12.10 7.59 19.65
N GLY A 345 11.42 8.07 20.69
CA GLY A 345 12.03 8.84 21.79
C GLY A 345 13.06 8.09 22.65
N SER A 346 13.30 6.80 22.43
CA SER A 346 14.37 6.05 23.11
C SER A 346 15.77 6.37 22.59
N ALA A 347 15.89 6.96 21.39
CA ALA A 347 17.18 7.37 20.83
C ALA A 347 17.71 8.72 21.38
N LEU A 348 16.89 9.47 22.14
CA LEU A 348 17.28 10.76 22.71
C LEU A 348 18.27 10.66 23.89
N GLN A 349 18.55 9.46 24.40
CA GLN A 349 19.48 9.28 25.53
C GLN A 349 20.92 8.88 25.15
N GLN A 350 21.24 8.65 23.87
CA GLN A 350 22.59 8.19 23.48
C GLN A 350 23.46 9.22 22.74
N GLU A 351 22.96 10.41 22.37
CA GLU A 351 23.77 11.44 21.68
C GLU A 351 24.15 12.65 22.56
N VAL A 352 24.07 12.56 23.90
CA VAL A 352 24.56 13.62 24.82
C VAL A 352 26.00 13.37 25.32
N HIS A 353 26.63 12.26 24.92
CA HIS A 353 28.04 12.01 25.20
C HIS A 353 28.77 11.44 23.98
N ALA A 354 29.12 12.32 23.03
CA ALA A 354 30.24 12.15 22.12
C ALA A 354 30.84 13.52 21.77
#